data_AF-A0AAQ3NFA9-F1
#
_entry.id   AF-A0AAQ3NFA9-F1
#
_cell.length_a   1.000
_cell.length_b   1.000
_cell.length_c   1.000
_cell.angle_alpha   90.00
_cell.angle_beta   90.00
_cell.angle_gamma   90.00
#
_symmetry.space_group_name_H-M   'P 1'
#
loop_
_entity.id
_entity.type
_entity.pdbx_description
1 polymer ?
#
loop_
_entity_poly.entity_id
_entity_poly.type
_entity_poly.pdbx_seq_one_letter_code
_entity_poly.pdbx_strand_id
1 'polypeptide(L)'
;MKTVFSAPGDYVHFKSQVPLHKIPIGTKQWRYYDFGPKAVPPLICLPGTAGTADVYYKQIMSLSMKGYRVISVDIPRVWNNTEWIQAFEKFLDAIDVHHIHLYGTSLGGFLAQLFAQHRPRRVRSLVLSNTFLETRSFSAAIPWAPIVSWTPSFLLKRYVLTGIRDGPHEPFIADSVDFVVSQVETLSREDLASRLSLTTDDASVGPLLLSDSFITIMDTNDYCAIPQQLKDQLGERYPEARRAYLKTGGDFPFLSRPDEVNLHLQLHLRRVGVEARPDLVHNIPKGDLGGSPSKESNEDDSDKSHEDDRGGSENSPADYDINPTPESSGSGNLDKQPLDNSECCHLDHEHALYALPGGFKGRTNIPGTSVHFMCHIAIFHLLHSISSLYIIWNYSLEFSQVV
;
A
#
# COMPACT_ATOMS: atom_id res chain seq x y z
N MET A 1 -1.40 -10.76 33.95
CA MET A 1 -0.21 -9.88 33.81
C MET A 1 -0.34 -9.09 32.52
N LYS A 2 0.28 -7.91 32.38
CA LYS A 2 0.50 -7.34 31.04
C LYS A 2 1.73 -8.02 30.46
N THR A 3 1.56 -8.83 29.43
CA THR A 3 2.68 -9.38 28.66
C THR A 3 3.33 -8.23 27.92
N VAL A 4 4.50 -7.79 28.37
CA VAL A 4 5.29 -6.78 27.66
C VAL A 4 5.98 -7.52 26.52
N PHE A 5 5.32 -7.58 25.36
CA PHE A 5 5.88 -8.20 24.16
C PHE A 5 7.19 -7.50 23.80
N SER A 6 8.30 -8.25 23.88
CA SER A 6 9.60 -7.81 23.43
C SER A 6 9.59 -7.69 21.91
N ALA A 7 9.97 -6.51 21.40
CA ALA A 7 10.11 -6.28 19.98
C ALA A 7 11.04 -7.33 19.31
N PRO A 8 10.71 -7.86 18.12
CA PRO A 8 11.54 -8.82 17.41
C PRO A 8 12.98 -8.31 17.21
N GLY A 9 13.98 -9.19 17.38
CA GLY A 9 15.39 -8.82 17.36
C GLY A 9 15.87 -8.24 16.03
N ASP A 10 15.31 -8.72 14.91
CA ASP A 10 15.51 -8.20 13.56
C ASP A 10 14.88 -6.81 13.36
N TYR A 11 13.71 -6.56 13.94
CA TYR A 11 13.13 -5.21 13.99
C TYR A 11 13.97 -4.25 14.86
N VAL A 12 14.43 -4.68 16.04
CA VAL A 12 15.34 -3.87 16.88
C VAL A 12 16.64 -3.54 16.13
N HIS A 13 17.20 -4.50 15.40
CA HIS A 13 18.36 -4.30 14.54
C HIS A 13 18.09 -3.27 13.43
N PHE A 14 16.99 -3.40 12.69
CA PHE A 14 16.55 -2.41 11.70
C PHE A 14 16.45 -0.99 12.29
N LYS A 15 15.84 -0.85 13.47
CA LYS A 15 15.68 0.45 14.17
C LYS A 15 17.00 1.07 14.61
N SER A 16 18.08 0.29 14.70
CA SER A 16 19.44 0.79 14.97
C SER A 16 20.19 1.28 13.72
N GLN A 17 19.75 0.88 12.52
CA GLN A 17 20.44 1.21 11.25
C GLN A 17 19.67 2.21 10.39
N VAL A 18 18.33 2.14 10.36
CA VAL A 18 17.49 2.92 9.46
C VAL A 18 16.76 4.03 10.23
N PRO A 19 17.08 5.31 10.01
CA PRO A 19 16.48 6.41 10.76
C PRO A 19 15.01 6.65 10.35
N LEU A 20 14.15 6.83 11.35
CA LEU A 20 12.77 7.26 11.13
C LEU A 20 12.73 8.78 10.91
N HIS A 21 12.48 9.19 9.66
CA HIS A 21 12.28 10.58 9.31
C HIS A 21 10.88 11.06 9.73
N LYS A 22 10.80 12.32 10.14
CA LYS A 22 9.56 13.03 10.50
C LYS A 22 9.58 14.42 9.86
N ILE A 23 8.62 14.71 8.99
CA ILE A 23 8.54 16.01 8.30
C ILE A 23 7.12 16.60 8.36
N PRO A 24 6.96 17.90 8.72
CA PRO A 24 5.70 18.61 8.62
C PRO A 24 5.47 19.09 7.19
N ILE A 25 4.32 18.78 6.61
CA ILE A 25 3.90 19.23 5.28
C ILE A 25 2.52 19.88 5.40
N GLY A 26 2.50 21.22 5.46
CA GLY A 26 1.32 21.97 5.83
C GLY A 26 0.83 21.58 7.23
N THR A 27 -0.42 21.12 7.33
CA THR A 27 -1.02 20.64 8.59
C THR A 27 -0.74 19.17 8.90
N LYS A 28 -0.05 18.43 8.03
CA LYS A 28 0.15 16.98 8.15
C LYS A 28 1.55 16.63 8.60
N GLN A 29 1.65 15.72 9.56
CA GLN A 29 2.92 15.12 10.00
C GLN A 29 3.12 13.82 9.22
N TRP A 30 4.24 13.72 8.51
CA TRP A 30 4.63 12.51 7.81
C TRP A 30 5.73 11.78 8.58
N ARG A 31 5.60 10.45 8.68
CA ARG A 31 6.58 9.52 9.23
C ARG A 31 7.00 8.56 8.12
N TYR A 32 8.30 8.42 7.88
CA TYR A 32 8.80 7.52 6.85
C TYR A 32 10.24 7.04 7.09
N TYR A 33 10.58 5.92 6.47
CA TYR A 33 11.94 5.45 6.23
C TYR A 33 12.27 5.65 4.76
N ASP A 34 13.51 5.99 4.39
CA ASP A 34 13.98 6.10 3.00
C ASP A 34 15.45 5.65 2.91
N PHE A 35 15.67 4.41 2.49
CA PHE A 35 16.94 3.70 2.62
C PHE A 35 17.37 3.04 1.30
N GLY A 36 18.68 2.80 1.15
CA GLY A 36 19.29 2.39 -0.11
C GLY A 36 19.68 3.56 -1.04
N PRO A 37 20.22 3.27 -2.24
CA PRO A 37 20.93 4.26 -3.05
C PRO A 37 19.99 5.33 -3.65
N LYS A 38 20.24 6.62 -3.36
CA LYS A 38 19.37 7.73 -3.83
C LYS A 38 19.24 7.84 -5.35
N ALA A 39 20.23 7.34 -6.10
CA ALA A 39 20.25 7.30 -7.57
C ALA A 39 19.28 6.26 -8.18
N VAL A 40 18.72 5.35 -7.39
CA VAL A 40 17.75 4.34 -7.86
C VAL A 40 16.32 4.85 -7.61
N PRO A 41 15.40 4.76 -8.61
CA PRO A 41 13.99 5.10 -8.41
C PRO A 41 13.37 4.31 -7.24
N PRO A 42 12.71 4.97 -6.27
CA PRO A 42 12.24 4.30 -5.07
C PRO A 42 11.01 3.42 -5.31
N LEU A 43 11.02 2.26 -4.66
CA LEU A 43 9.79 1.55 -4.30
C LEU A 43 9.23 2.18 -3.02
N ILE A 44 7.99 2.67 -3.06
CA ILE A 44 7.28 3.22 -1.91
C ILE A 44 6.24 2.22 -1.40
N CYS A 45 6.40 1.77 -0.16
CA CYS A 45 5.53 0.79 0.51
C CYS A 45 4.44 1.48 1.34
N LEU A 46 3.17 1.29 0.96
CA LEU A 46 1.98 1.86 1.60
C LEU A 46 1.22 0.78 2.42
N PRO A 47 1.12 0.92 3.75
CA PRO A 47 0.49 -0.10 4.60
C PRO A 47 -1.04 -0.08 4.55
N GLY A 48 -1.66 -1.20 4.92
CA GLY A 48 -3.08 -1.25 5.25
C GLY A 48 -3.45 -0.48 6.52
N THR A 49 -4.75 -0.38 6.84
CA THR A 49 -5.32 0.41 7.95
C THR A 49 -4.60 0.23 9.29
N ALA A 50 -4.24 -1.02 9.62
CA ALA A 50 -3.56 -1.40 10.86
C ALA A 50 -2.06 -1.03 10.91
N GLY A 51 -1.41 -0.87 9.76
CA GLY A 51 0.05 -0.82 9.65
C GLY A 51 0.66 0.58 9.75
N THR A 52 1.93 0.64 10.15
CA THR A 52 2.79 1.83 10.17
C THR A 52 3.91 1.69 9.13
N ALA A 53 4.67 2.76 8.88
CA ALA A 53 5.93 2.69 8.12
C ALA A 53 6.90 1.60 8.65
N ASP A 54 6.79 1.26 9.93
CA ASP A 54 7.58 0.24 10.60
C ASP A 54 7.29 -1.20 10.11
N VAL A 55 6.13 -1.50 9.51
CA VAL A 55 5.76 -2.89 9.14
C VAL A 55 6.52 -3.45 7.93
N TYR A 56 7.15 -2.59 7.13
CA TYR A 56 7.94 -2.99 5.95
C TYR A 56 9.44 -3.09 6.22
N TYR A 57 9.86 -3.20 7.50
CA TYR A 57 11.28 -3.29 7.85
C TYR A 57 12.00 -4.45 7.14
N LYS A 58 11.34 -5.60 6.98
CA LYS A 58 11.90 -6.77 6.27
C LYS A 58 12.10 -6.51 4.77
N GLN A 59 11.26 -5.68 4.15
CA GLN A 59 11.41 -5.25 2.75
C GLN A 59 12.56 -4.26 2.63
N ILE A 60 12.61 -3.25 3.50
CA ILE A 60 13.69 -2.25 3.52
C ILE A 60 15.05 -2.94 3.66
N MET A 61 15.22 -3.79 4.68
CA MET A 61 16.49 -4.49 4.93
C MET A 61 16.91 -5.38 3.74
N SER A 62 16.01 -6.22 3.21
CA SER A 62 16.36 -7.18 2.14
C SER A 62 16.61 -6.51 0.79
N LEU A 63 15.84 -5.47 0.44
CA LEU A 63 15.92 -4.82 -0.87
C LEU A 63 17.01 -3.74 -0.91
N SER A 64 17.18 -2.95 0.15
CA SER A 64 18.24 -1.92 0.20
C SER A 64 19.64 -2.52 0.26
N MET A 65 19.82 -3.65 0.96
CA MET A 65 21.10 -4.38 0.92
C MET A 65 21.44 -4.97 -0.46
N LYS A 66 20.46 -5.07 -1.36
CA LYS A 66 20.65 -5.48 -2.76
C LYS A 66 20.80 -4.30 -3.73
N GLY A 67 20.79 -3.07 -3.23
CA GLY A 67 20.98 -1.86 -4.03
C GLY A 67 19.70 -1.22 -4.56
N TYR A 68 18.51 -1.58 -4.06
CA TYR A 68 17.27 -0.86 -4.37
C TYR A 68 17.03 0.29 -3.38
N ARG A 69 16.41 1.39 -3.82
CA ARG A 69 15.87 2.40 -2.89
C ARG A 69 14.48 1.97 -2.44
N VAL A 70 14.27 1.88 -1.12
CA VAL A 70 12.96 1.57 -0.54
C VAL A 70 12.56 2.67 0.44
N ILE A 71 11.33 3.14 0.29
CA ILE A 71 10.69 4.10 1.16
C ILE A 71 9.47 3.41 1.77
N SER A 72 9.24 3.55 3.07
CA SER A 72 7.97 3.15 3.67
C SER A 72 7.44 4.27 4.54
N VAL A 73 6.13 4.49 4.48
CA VAL A 73 5.50 5.74 4.92
C VAL A 73 4.18 5.49 5.63
N ASP A 74 3.96 6.19 6.74
CA ASP A 74 2.66 6.21 7.42
C ASP A 74 1.61 6.92 6.53
N ILE A 75 0.43 6.32 6.38
CA ILE A 75 -0.73 7.08 5.90
C ILE A 75 -1.01 8.21 6.91
N PRO A 76 -0.95 9.49 6.49
CA PRO A 76 -1.19 10.64 7.36
C PRO A 76 -2.68 10.79 7.69
N ARG A 77 -3.02 11.72 8.57
CA ARG A 77 -4.42 12.04 8.91
C ARG A 77 -5.12 12.74 7.74
N VAL A 78 -5.69 11.98 6.82
CA VAL A 78 -6.50 12.46 5.68
C VAL A 78 -7.88 11.81 5.70
N TRP A 79 -8.92 12.59 5.40
CA TRP A 79 -10.31 12.21 5.65
C TRP A 79 -11.10 11.83 4.39
N ASN A 80 -10.53 12.05 3.21
CA ASN A 80 -11.11 11.67 1.93
C ASN A 80 -10.01 11.42 0.88
N ASN A 81 -10.41 10.78 -0.21
CA ASN A 81 -9.51 10.32 -1.27
C ASN A 81 -8.81 11.47 -2.03
N THR A 82 -9.48 12.61 -2.23
CA THR A 82 -8.86 13.81 -2.85
C THR A 82 -7.76 14.41 -1.95
N GLU A 83 -7.99 14.45 -0.64
CA GLU A 83 -7.02 14.94 0.33
C GLU A 83 -5.79 14.02 0.43
N TRP A 84 -5.98 12.70 0.34
CA TRP A 84 -4.88 11.74 0.20
C TRP A 84 -4.00 12.06 -1.02
N ILE A 85 -4.60 12.18 -2.21
CA ILE A 85 -3.85 12.41 -3.47
C ILE A 85 -3.02 13.70 -3.39
N GLN A 86 -3.62 14.80 -2.90
CA GLN A 86 -2.92 16.08 -2.76
C GLN A 86 -1.84 16.06 -1.67
N ALA A 87 -2.06 15.33 -0.58
CA ALA A 87 -1.09 15.22 0.50
C ALA A 87 0.11 14.36 0.07
N PHE A 88 -0.12 13.22 -0.59
CA PHE A 88 0.93 12.33 -1.03
C PHE A 88 1.76 12.94 -2.17
N GLU A 89 1.15 13.68 -3.10
CA GLU A 89 1.89 14.49 -4.09
C GLU A 89 2.87 15.47 -3.42
N LYS A 90 2.39 16.26 -2.44
CA LYS A 90 3.24 17.19 -1.67
C LYS A 90 4.32 16.48 -0.84
N PHE A 91 4.08 15.24 -0.41
CA PHE A 91 5.10 14.42 0.23
C PHE A 91 6.21 14.03 -0.75
N LEU A 92 5.87 13.54 -1.94
CA LEU A 92 6.83 13.20 -2.99
C LEU A 92 7.68 14.41 -3.42
N ASP A 93 7.07 15.60 -3.49
CA ASP A 93 7.79 16.84 -3.80
C ASP A 93 8.71 17.28 -2.64
N ALA A 94 8.29 17.11 -1.38
CA ALA A 94 9.10 17.44 -0.21
C ALA A 94 10.30 16.50 0.04
N ILE A 95 10.31 15.30 -0.55
CA ILE A 95 11.43 14.36 -0.51
C ILE A 95 12.25 14.30 -1.81
N ASP A 96 11.97 15.20 -2.76
CA ASP A 96 12.57 15.29 -4.10
C ASP A 96 12.51 13.97 -4.89
N VAL A 97 11.29 13.45 -5.09
CA VAL A 97 11.04 12.20 -5.82
C VAL A 97 9.95 12.38 -6.89
N HIS A 98 10.36 12.52 -8.14
CA HIS A 98 9.43 12.70 -9.27
C HIS A 98 8.80 11.39 -9.79
N HIS A 99 9.54 10.29 -9.83
CA HIS A 99 9.08 9.00 -10.35
C HIS A 99 9.18 7.90 -9.29
N ILE A 100 8.10 7.13 -9.14
CA ILE A 100 7.95 6.13 -8.08
C ILE A 100 7.42 4.80 -8.60
N HIS A 101 7.80 3.74 -7.93
CA HIS A 101 7.14 2.43 -7.98
C HIS A 101 6.36 2.28 -6.67
N LEU A 102 5.13 1.78 -6.70
CA LEU A 102 4.31 1.64 -5.48
C LEU A 102 4.12 0.16 -5.14
N TYR A 103 4.29 -0.20 -3.87
CA TYR A 103 3.81 -1.44 -3.28
C TYR A 103 2.75 -1.11 -2.24
N GLY A 104 1.52 -1.60 -2.39
CA GLY A 104 0.43 -1.31 -1.46
C GLY A 104 -0.30 -2.57 -1.01
N THR A 105 -0.62 -2.64 0.29
CA THR A 105 -1.39 -3.74 0.89
C THR A 105 -2.71 -3.26 1.45
N SER A 106 -3.80 -4.00 1.26
CA SER A 106 -5.15 -3.63 1.73
C SER A 106 -5.47 -2.16 1.34
N LEU A 107 -5.87 -1.31 2.28
CA LEU A 107 -6.08 0.13 2.08
C LEU A 107 -4.91 0.81 1.33
N GLY A 108 -3.66 0.47 1.63
CA GLY A 108 -2.49 1.02 0.93
C GLY A 108 -2.43 0.66 -0.56
N GLY A 109 -2.97 -0.49 -0.96
CA GLY A 109 -3.12 -0.89 -2.36
C GLY A 109 -4.23 -0.13 -3.08
N PHE A 110 -5.37 0.09 -2.43
CA PHE A 110 -6.44 0.96 -2.92
C PHE A 110 -5.95 2.42 -3.10
N LEU A 111 -5.26 2.96 -2.09
CA LEU A 111 -4.68 4.31 -2.13
C LEU A 111 -3.55 4.47 -3.17
N ALA A 112 -2.78 3.41 -3.45
CA ALA A 112 -1.79 3.39 -4.54
C ALA A 112 -2.45 3.49 -5.92
N GLN A 113 -3.52 2.73 -6.16
CA GLN A 113 -4.27 2.75 -7.41
C GLN A 113 -4.95 4.10 -7.65
N LEU A 114 -5.63 4.66 -6.63
CA LEU A 114 -6.22 6.00 -6.70
C LEU A 114 -5.17 7.08 -7.01
N PHE A 115 -3.96 6.98 -6.46
CA PHE A 115 -2.88 7.91 -6.80
C PHE A 115 -2.39 7.72 -8.23
N ALA A 116 -2.23 6.48 -8.71
CA ALA A 116 -1.84 6.19 -10.10
C ALA A 116 -2.87 6.72 -11.13
N GLN A 117 -4.16 6.62 -10.82
CA GLN A 117 -5.26 7.17 -11.62
C GLN A 117 -5.14 8.69 -11.77
N HIS A 118 -4.89 9.42 -10.68
CA HIS A 118 -4.91 10.88 -10.65
C HIS A 118 -3.54 11.54 -10.91
N ARG A 119 -2.44 10.78 -10.80
CA ARG A 119 -1.06 11.22 -11.02
C ARG A 119 -0.25 10.20 -11.86
N PRO A 120 -0.73 9.82 -13.06
CA PRO A 120 -0.12 8.78 -13.89
C PRO A 120 1.31 9.09 -14.33
N ARG A 121 1.71 10.37 -14.37
CA ARG A 121 3.10 10.77 -14.69
C ARG A 121 4.10 10.54 -13.54
N ARG A 122 3.63 10.38 -12.30
CA ARG A 122 4.48 10.09 -11.12
C ARG A 122 4.71 8.59 -10.94
N VAL A 123 3.69 7.76 -11.18
CA VAL A 123 3.75 6.31 -10.96
C VAL A 123 4.28 5.58 -12.20
N ARG A 124 5.35 4.79 -12.03
CA ARG A 124 6.00 3.99 -13.08
C ARG A 124 5.59 2.51 -13.07
N SER A 125 5.18 1.98 -11.92
CA SER A 125 4.64 0.62 -11.80
C SER A 125 3.86 0.44 -10.49
N LEU A 126 3.04 -0.62 -10.42
CA LEU A 126 2.25 -0.98 -9.23
C LEU A 126 2.50 -2.44 -8.81
N VAL A 127 2.65 -2.66 -7.50
CA VAL A 127 2.50 -3.96 -6.86
C VAL A 127 1.35 -3.87 -5.86
N LEU A 128 0.37 -4.74 -6.04
CA LEU A 128 -0.91 -4.75 -5.33
C LEU A 128 -1.04 -6.09 -4.62
N SER A 129 -1.28 -6.11 -3.31
CA SER A 129 -1.26 -7.36 -2.52
C SER A 129 -2.35 -7.38 -1.47
N ASN A 130 -3.22 -8.40 -1.48
CA ASN A 130 -4.37 -8.52 -0.59
C ASN A 130 -5.13 -7.18 -0.52
N THR A 131 -5.62 -6.71 -1.67
CA THR A 131 -6.22 -5.37 -1.87
C THR A 131 -7.44 -5.42 -2.79
N PHE A 132 -8.17 -4.32 -2.87
CA PHE A 132 -9.46 -4.18 -3.54
C PHE A 132 -9.48 -2.96 -4.50
N LEU A 133 -10.52 -2.88 -5.33
CA LEU A 133 -10.81 -1.78 -6.25
C LEU A 133 -11.82 -0.76 -5.72
N GLU A 134 -12.69 -1.16 -4.80
CA GLU A 134 -13.79 -0.34 -4.28
C GLU A 134 -14.02 -0.54 -2.78
N THR A 135 -14.49 0.51 -2.12
CA THR A 135 -14.74 0.54 -0.67
C THR A 135 -16.17 0.17 -0.28
N ARG A 136 -17.11 0.13 -1.24
CA ARG A 136 -18.55 -0.07 -1.03
C ARG A 136 -18.90 -1.21 -0.08
N SER A 137 -18.26 -2.37 -0.28
CA SER A 137 -18.46 -3.56 0.56
C SER A 137 -18.04 -3.35 2.03
N PHE A 138 -16.99 -2.57 2.27
CA PHE A 138 -16.53 -2.21 3.63
C PHE A 138 -17.41 -1.11 4.24
N SER A 139 -17.85 -0.13 3.44
CA SER A 139 -18.80 0.89 3.88
C SER A 139 -20.10 0.26 4.38
N ALA A 140 -20.68 -0.68 3.61
CA ALA A 140 -21.86 -1.44 3.99
C ALA A 140 -21.63 -2.35 5.23
N ALA A 141 -20.41 -2.86 5.43
CA ALA A 141 -20.03 -3.68 6.58
C ALA A 141 -19.78 -2.87 7.88
N ILE A 142 -19.85 -1.53 7.85
CA ILE A 142 -19.60 -0.67 9.01
C ILE A 142 -20.87 0.18 9.28
N PRO A 143 -21.83 -0.29 10.11
CA PRO A 143 -23.09 0.42 10.38
C PRO A 143 -22.94 1.82 10.99
N TRP A 144 -21.76 2.13 11.54
CA TRP A 144 -21.38 3.42 12.14
C TRP A 144 -20.43 4.23 11.25
N ALA A 145 -20.29 3.89 9.97
CA ALA A 145 -19.44 4.58 9.00
C ALA A 145 -19.60 6.12 9.01
N PRO A 146 -20.83 6.70 9.04
CA PRO A 146 -20.99 8.17 9.08
C PRO A 146 -20.43 8.86 10.34
N ILE A 147 -20.15 8.10 11.41
CA ILE A 147 -19.65 8.63 12.70
C ILE A 147 -18.24 8.11 13.07
N VAL A 148 -17.53 7.45 12.14
CA VAL A 148 -16.16 6.94 12.34
C VAL A 148 -15.20 7.99 12.92
N SER A 149 -15.33 9.24 12.50
CA SER A 149 -14.52 10.38 12.94
C SER A 149 -14.74 10.76 14.42
N TRP A 150 -15.85 10.34 15.03
CA TRP A 150 -16.21 10.57 16.43
C TRP A 150 -16.09 9.30 17.29
N THR A 151 -15.94 8.12 16.68
CA THR A 151 -15.87 6.83 17.37
C THR A 151 -14.71 6.77 18.39
N PRO A 152 -14.94 6.24 19.61
CA PRO A 152 -13.90 6.03 20.62
C PRO A 152 -12.76 5.10 20.17
N SER A 153 -11.54 5.39 20.63
CA SER A 153 -10.33 4.63 20.21
C SER A 153 -10.42 3.13 20.45
N PHE A 154 -11.06 2.67 21.53
CA PHE A 154 -11.21 1.25 21.81
C PHE A 154 -12.13 0.52 20.82
N LEU A 155 -13.15 1.18 20.27
CA LEU A 155 -14.01 0.61 19.21
C LEU A 155 -13.28 0.59 17.87
N LEU A 156 -12.52 1.64 17.54
CA LEU A 156 -11.68 1.67 16.33
C LEU A 156 -10.62 0.56 16.36
N LYS A 157 -9.91 0.40 17.49
CA LYS A 157 -8.94 -0.67 17.68
C LYS A 157 -9.61 -2.05 17.64
N ARG A 158 -10.72 -2.25 18.35
CA ARG A 158 -11.47 -3.51 18.29
C ARG A 158 -11.90 -3.86 16.86
N TYR A 159 -12.44 -2.90 16.10
CA TYR A 159 -12.89 -3.16 14.73
C TYR A 159 -11.74 -3.59 13.80
N VAL A 160 -10.60 -2.88 13.87
CA VAL A 160 -9.40 -3.25 13.09
C VAL A 160 -8.87 -4.63 13.51
N LEU A 161 -8.90 -4.95 14.80
CA LEU A 161 -8.45 -6.25 15.31
C LEU A 161 -9.41 -7.39 14.94
N THR A 162 -10.74 -7.17 14.93
CA THR A 162 -11.73 -8.18 14.48
C THR A 162 -11.67 -8.48 12.97
N GLY A 163 -10.92 -7.69 12.19
CA GLY A 163 -10.59 -8.05 10.81
C GLY A 163 -9.51 -9.12 10.70
N ILE A 164 -8.65 -9.26 11.72
CA ILE A 164 -7.65 -10.31 11.83
C ILE A 164 -8.32 -11.54 12.43
N ARG A 165 -8.06 -12.74 11.90
CA ARG A 165 -8.63 -13.98 12.44
C ARG A 165 -8.03 -14.31 13.82
N ASP A 166 -8.88 -14.47 14.83
CA ASP A 166 -8.55 -15.24 16.02
C ASP A 166 -8.54 -16.74 15.66
N GLY A 167 -7.44 -17.45 15.92
CA GLY A 167 -7.33 -18.88 15.61
C GLY A 167 -5.90 -19.43 15.65
N PRO A 168 -5.73 -20.76 15.45
CA PRO A 168 -4.41 -21.39 15.38
C PRO A 168 -3.71 -21.04 14.06
N HIS A 169 -2.84 -20.03 14.12
CA HIS A 169 -1.97 -19.65 13.00
C HIS A 169 -0.68 -20.47 12.95
N GLU A 170 -0.08 -20.55 11.77
CA GLU A 170 1.34 -20.93 11.65
C GLU A 170 2.23 -19.90 12.38
N PRO A 171 3.32 -20.29 13.06
CA PRO A 171 4.16 -19.37 13.84
C PRO A 171 4.53 -18.06 13.12
N PHE A 172 5.00 -18.10 11.86
CA PHE A 172 5.35 -16.88 11.13
C PHE A 172 4.16 -15.96 10.81
N ILE A 173 2.93 -16.49 10.77
CA ILE A 173 1.70 -15.71 10.62
C ILE A 173 1.28 -15.14 11.99
N ALA A 174 1.39 -15.93 13.08
CA ALA A 174 1.18 -15.45 14.45
C ALA A 174 2.13 -14.28 14.80
N ASP A 175 3.44 -14.44 14.54
CA ASP A 175 4.46 -13.40 14.76
C ASP A 175 4.16 -12.11 13.96
N SER A 176 3.62 -12.26 12.74
CA SER A 176 3.24 -11.10 11.91
C SER A 176 2.01 -10.38 12.42
N VAL A 177 1.03 -11.13 12.96
CA VAL A 177 -0.16 -10.60 13.62
C VAL A 177 0.24 -9.87 14.89
N ASP A 178 0.95 -10.52 15.82
CA ASP A 178 1.39 -9.90 17.09
C ASP A 178 2.21 -8.63 16.85
N PHE A 179 3.08 -8.61 15.84
CA PHE A 179 3.80 -7.41 15.45
C PHE A 179 2.85 -6.29 15.00
N VAL A 180 1.88 -6.56 14.12
CA VAL A 180 0.91 -5.54 13.68
C VAL A 180 -0.05 -5.11 14.79
N VAL A 181 -0.47 -6.01 15.68
CA VAL A 181 -1.24 -5.69 16.89
C VAL A 181 -0.47 -4.67 17.74
N SER A 182 0.84 -4.88 17.96
CA SER A 182 1.69 -3.92 18.68
C SER A 182 1.73 -2.54 17.99
N GLN A 183 1.70 -2.49 16.65
CA GLN A 183 1.64 -1.21 15.92
C GLN A 183 0.27 -0.53 16.10
N VAL A 184 -0.84 -1.27 16.04
CA VAL A 184 -2.20 -0.77 16.31
C VAL A 184 -2.32 -0.21 17.73
N GLU A 185 -1.63 -0.78 18.72
CA GLU A 185 -1.56 -0.20 20.07
C GLU A 185 -0.92 1.19 20.08
N THR A 186 0.09 1.47 19.24
CA THR A 186 0.73 2.80 19.15
C THR A 186 -0.10 3.87 18.44
N LEU A 187 -1.05 3.50 17.57
CA LEU A 187 -1.85 4.45 16.79
C LEU A 187 -2.84 5.23 17.68
N SER A 188 -3.01 6.53 17.41
CA SER A 188 -4.01 7.34 18.10
C SER A 188 -5.41 7.11 17.51
N ARG A 189 -6.42 7.66 18.21
CA ARG A 189 -7.82 7.65 17.74
C ARG A 189 -7.94 8.31 16.37
N GLU A 190 -7.26 9.43 16.16
CA GLU A 190 -7.33 10.22 14.93
C GLU A 190 -6.70 9.49 13.75
N ASP A 191 -5.58 8.80 13.95
CA ASP A 191 -4.89 8.05 12.89
C ASP A 191 -5.76 6.87 12.39
N LEU A 192 -6.34 6.11 13.33
CA LEU A 192 -7.26 5.01 13.01
C LEU A 192 -8.56 5.52 12.38
N ALA A 193 -9.16 6.59 12.93
CA ALA A 193 -10.38 7.17 12.41
C ALA A 193 -10.18 7.67 10.97
N SER A 194 -9.10 8.38 10.67
CA SER A 194 -8.85 8.88 9.31
C SER A 194 -8.63 7.75 8.29
N ARG A 195 -7.93 6.68 8.67
CA ARG A 195 -7.70 5.52 7.79
C ARG A 195 -8.98 4.72 7.54
N LEU A 196 -9.81 4.55 8.58
CA LEU A 196 -11.12 3.94 8.43
C LEU A 196 -12.07 4.82 7.61
N SER A 197 -12.01 6.16 7.71
CA SER A 197 -12.74 7.08 6.82
C SER A 197 -12.47 6.81 5.35
N LEU A 198 -11.20 6.63 4.95
CA LEU A 198 -10.81 6.26 3.57
C LEU A 198 -11.32 4.87 3.14
N THR A 199 -11.74 4.03 4.08
CA THR A 199 -12.31 2.69 3.82
C THR A 199 -13.85 2.70 3.86
N THR A 200 -14.47 3.70 4.47
CA THR A 200 -15.94 3.86 4.57
C THR A 200 -16.54 4.83 3.55
N ASP A 201 -15.75 5.75 3.00
CA ASP A 201 -16.13 6.66 1.92
C ASP A 201 -16.39 5.85 0.63
N ASP A 202 -17.57 5.94 0.00
CA ASP A 202 -17.95 5.11 -1.17
C ASP A 202 -17.20 5.59 -2.42
N ALA A 203 -16.16 4.84 -2.80
CA ALA A 203 -15.21 5.20 -3.82
C ALA A 203 -14.68 3.97 -4.55
N SER A 204 -14.39 4.12 -5.84
CA SER A 204 -13.86 3.06 -6.70
C SER A 204 -12.74 3.56 -7.60
N VAL A 205 -11.81 2.67 -7.93
CA VAL A 205 -10.66 2.92 -8.81
C VAL A 205 -11.14 2.95 -10.26
N GLY A 206 -11.00 4.10 -10.93
CA GLY A 206 -11.23 4.26 -12.37
C GLY A 206 -10.15 3.59 -13.23
N PRO A 207 -10.28 3.59 -14.56
CA PRO A 207 -9.25 3.04 -15.45
C PRO A 207 -7.90 3.74 -15.23
N LEU A 208 -6.80 2.97 -15.24
CA LEU A 208 -5.46 3.52 -15.13
C LEU A 208 -4.89 3.83 -16.52
N LEU A 209 -4.08 4.88 -16.62
CA LEU A 209 -3.24 5.16 -17.79
C LEU A 209 -1.89 4.42 -17.76
N LEU A 210 -1.65 3.64 -16.70
CA LEU A 210 -0.54 2.69 -16.59
C LEU A 210 -0.99 1.36 -17.20
N SER A 211 -0.24 0.81 -18.15
CA SER A 211 -0.52 -0.52 -18.70
C SER A 211 -0.38 -1.59 -17.61
N ASP A 212 -1.35 -2.51 -17.58
CA ASP A 212 -1.39 -3.75 -16.79
C ASP A 212 -0.07 -4.53 -16.77
N SER A 213 0.69 -4.51 -17.87
CA SER A 213 2.01 -5.13 -17.95
C SER A 213 2.99 -4.57 -16.90
N PHE A 214 2.82 -3.33 -16.43
CA PHE A 214 3.57 -2.71 -15.33
C PHE A 214 2.94 -2.93 -13.95
N ILE A 215 1.93 -3.79 -13.84
CA ILE A 215 1.25 -4.16 -12.59
C ILE A 215 1.68 -5.56 -12.17
N THR A 216 1.68 -5.83 -10.87
CA THR A 216 1.77 -7.17 -10.29
C THR A 216 0.75 -7.31 -9.17
N ILE A 217 -0.09 -8.34 -9.26
CA ILE A 217 -1.04 -8.71 -8.21
C ILE A 217 -0.40 -9.85 -7.41
N MET A 218 -0.32 -9.70 -6.09
CA MET A 218 0.41 -10.60 -5.18
C MET A 218 -0.48 -10.97 -3.99
N ASP A 219 -1.39 -11.91 -4.21
CA ASP A 219 -2.35 -12.35 -3.20
C ASP A 219 -1.93 -13.65 -2.53
N THR A 220 -2.31 -13.78 -1.25
CA THR A 220 -2.22 -15.06 -0.54
C THR A 220 -3.45 -15.92 -0.82
N ASN A 221 -3.25 -17.24 -0.88
CA ASN A 221 -4.27 -18.27 -1.11
C ASN A 221 -4.77 -18.92 0.20
N ASP A 222 -4.38 -18.38 1.35
CA ASP A 222 -4.94 -18.70 2.66
C ASP A 222 -5.94 -17.62 3.10
N TYR A 223 -6.30 -17.59 4.39
CA TYR A 223 -7.24 -16.60 4.89
C TYR A 223 -6.66 -15.18 4.83
N CYS A 224 -7.49 -14.25 4.36
CA CYS A 224 -7.26 -12.82 4.46
C CYS A 224 -8.60 -12.12 4.74
N ALA A 225 -8.55 -11.00 5.47
CA ALA A 225 -9.65 -10.10 5.75
C ALA A 225 -10.30 -9.49 4.50
N ILE A 226 -9.58 -9.46 3.37
CA ILE A 226 -10.10 -9.00 2.07
C ILE A 226 -10.84 -10.15 1.37
N PRO A 227 -12.17 -10.04 1.14
CA PRO A 227 -12.95 -11.10 0.52
C PRO A 227 -12.43 -11.47 -0.87
N GLN A 228 -12.46 -12.77 -1.19
CA GLN A 228 -11.95 -13.29 -2.46
C GLN A 228 -12.56 -12.60 -3.69
N GLN A 229 -13.86 -12.29 -3.65
CA GLN A 229 -14.56 -11.53 -4.70
C GLN A 229 -13.87 -10.19 -5.06
N LEU A 230 -13.28 -9.49 -4.08
CA LEU A 230 -12.59 -8.22 -4.34
C LEU A 230 -11.18 -8.43 -4.93
N LYS A 231 -10.53 -9.57 -4.61
CA LYS A 231 -9.29 -10.01 -5.27
C LYS A 231 -9.57 -10.47 -6.71
N ASP A 232 -10.69 -11.16 -6.94
CA ASP A 232 -11.11 -11.62 -8.26
C ASP A 232 -11.43 -10.43 -9.18
N GLN A 233 -12.21 -9.45 -8.70
CA GLN A 233 -12.43 -8.16 -9.40
C GLN A 233 -11.11 -7.45 -9.76
N LEU A 234 -10.11 -7.46 -8.87
CA LEU A 234 -8.79 -6.89 -9.14
C LEU A 234 -8.06 -7.64 -10.27
N GLY A 235 -8.19 -8.96 -10.30
CA GLY A 235 -7.66 -9.83 -11.36
C GLY A 235 -8.40 -9.72 -12.70
N GLU A 236 -9.70 -9.42 -12.68
CA GLU A 236 -10.53 -9.12 -13.87
C GLU A 236 -10.23 -7.73 -14.44
N ARG A 237 -9.96 -6.75 -13.57
CA ARG A 237 -9.64 -5.37 -13.96
C ARG A 237 -8.29 -5.24 -14.65
N TYR A 238 -7.30 -6.01 -14.22
CA TYR A 238 -5.95 -5.97 -14.79
C TYR A 238 -5.56 -7.32 -15.42
N PRO A 239 -6.20 -7.74 -16.53
CA PRO A 239 -6.01 -9.07 -17.11
C PRO A 239 -4.57 -9.37 -17.55
N GLU A 240 -3.78 -8.37 -17.96
CA GLU A 240 -2.36 -8.59 -18.32
C GLU A 240 -1.40 -8.45 -17.13
N ALA A 241 -1.90 -8.16 -15.92
CA ALA A 241 -1.06 -7.99 -14.75
C ALA A 241 -0.39 -9.31 -14.34
N ARG A 242 0.89 -9.25 -13.98
CA ARG A 242 1.61 -10.42 -13.51
C ARG A 242 1.03 -10.88 -12.17
N ARG A 243 0.43 -12.06 -12.13
CA ARG A 243 -0.04 -12.67 -10.88
C ARG A 243 1.11 -13.40 -10.17
N ALA A 244 1.19 -13.24 -8.85
CA ALA A 244 2.19 -13.81 -7.96
C ALA A 244 1.47 -14.44 -6.76
N TYR A 245 1.16 -15.73 -6.87
CA TYR A 245 0.35 -16.44 -5.87
C TYR A 245 1.22 -16.98 -4.73
N LEU A 246 1.02 -16.47 -3.52
CA LEU A 246 1.62 -17.01 -2.30
C LEU A 246 0.70 -18.09 -1.73
N LYS A 247 1.23 -19.29 -1.46
CA LYS A 247 0.43 -20.42 -0.94
C LYS A 247 -0.18 -20.13 0.43
N THR A 248 0.55 -19.37 1.24
CA THR A 248 0.22 -18.95 2.62
C THR A 248 0.84 -17.58 2.88
N GLY A 249 0.40 -16.88 3.92
CA GLY A 249 0.96 -15.61 4.38
C GLY A 249 -0.01 -14.77 5.23
N GLY A 250 -1.31 -15.09 5.23
CA GLY A 250 -2.32 -14.34 5.95
C GLY A 250 -2.50 -12.91 5.44
N ASP A 251 -2.95 -12.02 6.33
CA ASP A 251 -3.13 -10.59 6.04
C ASP A 251 -1.82 -9.82 5.81
N PHE A 252 -0.70 -10.33 6.34
CA PHE A 252 0.58 -9.61 6.39
C PHE A 252 1.72 -10.40 5.72
N PRO A 253 1.60 -10.79 4.43
CA PRO A 253 2.59 -11.64 3.75
C PRO A 253 4.00 -11.03 3.73
N PHE A 254 4.11 -9.70 3.75
CA PHE A 254 5.38 -8.97 3.81
C PHE A 254 6.14 -9.19 5.13
N LEU A 255 5.47 -9.60 6.21
CA LEU A 255 6.06 -9.94 7.52
C LEU A 255 6.22 -11.46 7.73
N SER A 256 5.25 -12.26 7.28
CA SER A 256 5.16 -13.72 7.48
C SER A 256 5.84 -14.56 6.38
N ARG A 257 5.94 -14.01 5.17
CA ARG A 257 6.62 -14.55 3.98
C ARG A 257 7.55 -13.51 3.35
N PRO A 258 8.45 -12.88 4.15
CA PRO A 258 9.24 -11.75 3.69
C PRO A 258 10.06 -12.09 2.45
N ASP A 259 10.65 -13.28 2.37
CA ASP A 259 11.52 -13.66 1.26
C ASP A 259 10.77 -13.93 -0.05
N GLU A 260 9.58 -14.52 -0.01
CA GLU A 260 8.71 -14.68 -1.19
C GLU A 260 8.23 -13.31 -1.70
N VAL A 261 7.73 -12.45 -0.80
CA VAL A 261 7.34 -11.07 -1.16
C VAL A 261 8.53 -10.30 -1.72
N ASN A 262 9.68 -10.34 -1.05
CA ASN A 262 10.90 -9.65 -1.50
C ASN A 262 11.37 -10.17 -2.85
N LEU A 263 11.28 -11.49 -3.11
CA LEU A 263 11.60 -12.08 -4.42
C LEU A 263 10.67 -11.53 -5.51
N HIS A 264 9.35 -11.52 -5.27
CA HIS A 264 8.40 -10.97 -6.24
C HIS A 264 8.58 -9.46 -6.46
N LEU A 265 8.93 -8.69 -5.42
CA LEU A 265 9.28 -7.26 -5.55
C LEU A 265 10.55 -7.06 -6.40
N GLN A 266 11.61 -7.85 -6.19
CA GLN A 266 12.83 -7.81 -7.02
C GLN A 266 12.53 -8.16 -8.49
N LEU A 267 11.74 -9.21 -8.74
CA LEU A 267 11.35 -9.63 -10.09
C LEU A 267 10.50 -8.58 -10.78
N HIS A 268 9.56 -7.96 -10.07
CA HIS A 268 8.76 -6.84 -10.58
C HIS A 268 9.64 -5.65 -10.95
N LEU A 269 10.48 -5.18 -10.02
CA LEU A 269 11.36 -4.02 -10.22
C LEU A 269 12.30 -4.20 -11.42
N ARG A 270 12.95 -5.36 -11.55
CA ARG A 270 13.79 -5.69 -12.72
C ARG A 270 13.00 -5.68 -14.03
N ARG A 271 11.80 -6.29 -14.04
CA ARG A 271 10.93 -6.35 -15.21
C ARG A 271 10.51 -4.95 -15.72
N VAL A 272 10.33 -3.99 -14.83
CA VAL A 272 9.95 -2.60 -15.17
C VAL A 272 11.16 -1.66 -15.34
N GLY A 273 12.37 -2.22 -15.48
CA GLY A 273 13.60 -1.46 -15.80
C GLY A 273 14.32 -0.82 -14.61
N VAL A 274 14.03 -1.22 -13.37
CA VAL A 274 14.76 -0.73 -12.19
C VAL A 274 16.01 -1.58 -11.96
N GLU A 275 17.14 -1.04 -12.37
CA GLU A 275 18.47 -1.58 -12.07
C GLU A 275 18.84 -1.33 -10.61
N ALA A 276 19.37 -2.36 -9.95
CA ALA A 276 19.86 -2.27 -8.58
C ALA A 276 21.31 -1.81 -8.55
N ARG A 277 21.68 -1.01 -7.54
CA ARG A 277 23.04 -0.46 -7.37
C ARG A 277 23.71 -0.98 -6.10
N PRO A 278 24.10 -2.28 -6.04
CA PRO A 278 24.76 -2.86 -4.87
C PRO A 278 26.12 -2.20 -4.58
N ASP A 279 26.78 -1.68 -5.62
CA ASP A 279 28.00 -0.87 -5.57
C ASP A 279 27.87 0.38 -4.67
N LEU A 280 26.66 0.93 -4.54
CA LEU A 280 26.39 2.11 -3.73
C LEU A 280 25.97 1.78 -2.29
N VAL A 281 25.73 0.51 -1.95
CA VAL A 281 25.26 0.10 -0.61
C VAL A 281 26.36 0.23 0.44
N HIS A 282 27.61 -0.04 0.09
CA HIS A 282 28.75 0.05 1.02
C HIS A 282 29.22 1.48 1.30
N ASN A 283 28.73 2.46 0.52
CA ASN A 283 29.04 3.88 0.66
C ASN A 283 28.00 4.64 1.53
N ILE A 284 27.08 3.94 2.18
CA ILE A 284 26.22 4.53 3.23
C ILE A 284 27.14 4.90 4.42
N PRO A 285 27.25 6.18 4.82
CA PRO A 285 28.19 6.57 5.86
C PRO A 285 27.89 5.87 7.18
N LYS A 286 28.87 5.15 7.73
CA LYS A 286 28.92 4.91 9.18
C LYS A 286 28.97 6.28 9.84
N GLY A 287 28.06 6.53 10.79
CA GLY A 287 27.89 7.83 11.42
C GLY A 287 29.21 8.37 12.00
N ASP A 288 29.40 9.68 11.88
CA ASP A 288 30.64 10.38 12.24
C ASP A 288 30.95 10.27 13.75
N LEU A 289 31.72 9.24 14.10
CA LEU A 289 32.23 8.98 15.43
C LEU A 289 33.73 9.30 15.44
N GLY A 290 34.05 10.53 15.83
CA GLY A 290 35.43 11.03 15.86
C GLY A 290 36.36 10.16 16.70
N GLY A 291 37.33 9.52 16.04
CA GLY A 291 38.46 8.83 16.64
C GLY A 291 39.74 9.21 15.91
N SER A 292 40.71 9.77 16.62
CA SER A 292 41.98 10.23 16.03
C SER A 292 42.87 9.06 15.57
N PRO A 293 43.72 9.26 14.54
CA PRO A 293 44.45 8.16 13.91
C PRO A 293 45.63 7.66 14.75
N SER A 294 45.65 6.37 15.07
CA SER A 294 46.86 5.64 15.45
C SER A 294 47.72 5.37 14.20
N LYS A 295 48.95 5.86 14.21
CA LYS A 295 50.02 5.42 13.28
C LYS A 295 50.60 4.07 13.73
N GLU A 296 51.61 3.63 12.99
CA GLU A 296 52.49 2.47 13.22
C GLU A 296 51.91 1.13 12.72
N SER A 297 52.66 0.30 11.98
CA SER A 297 53.99 0.51 11.37
C SER A 297 54.18 -0.36 10.13
N ASN A 298 55.14 -0.01 9.27
CA ASN A 298 55.53 -0.83 8.11
C ASN A 298 56.30 -2.06 8.57
N GLU A 299 56.08 -3.20 7.91
CA GLU A 299 57.14 -4.16 7.61
C GLU A 299 57.05 -4.50 6.10
N ASP A 300 58.15 -4.28 5.38
CA ASP A 300 58.38 -4.81 4.03
C ASP A 300 58.87 -6.26 4.16
N ASP A 301 58.49 -7.14 3.23
CA ASP A 301 59.37 -8.24 2.81
C ASP A 301 59.16 -8.54 1.32
N SER A 302 60.22 -8.95 0.61
CA SER A 302 60.25 -8.84 -0.86
C SER A 302 61.17 -9.83 -1.60
N ASP A 303 60.60 -10.63 -2.50
CA ASP A 303 61.19 -11.09 -3.78
C ASP A 303 60.05 -11.67 -4.67
N LYS A 304 59.96 -11.47 -6.01
CA LYS A 304 60.85 -11.79 -7.17
C LYS A 304 60.90 -13.30 -7.49
N SER A 305 60.89 -13.77 -8.75
CA SER A 305 60.77 -13.11 -10.07
C SER A 305 60.44 -14.12 -11.22
N HIS A 306 60.32 -13.62 -12.46
CA HIS A 306 60.22 -14.32 -13.78
C HIS A 306 58.80 -14.75 -14.23
N GLU A 307 58.33 -14.59 -15.49
CA GLU A 307 58.93 -14.64 -16.87
C GLU A 307 59.32 -16.08 -17.29
N ASP A 308 59.02 -16.66 -18.45
CA ASP A 308 58.23 -16.30 -19.66
C ASP A 308 57.76 -17.65 -20.32
N ASP A 309 57.24 -17.85 -21.54
CA ASP A 309 57.14 -17.08 -22.80
C ASP A 309 55.99 -17.64 -23.71
N ARG A 310 55.62 -16.87 -24.74
CA ARG A 310 55.12 -17.25 -26.10
C ARG A 310 54.08 -18.34 -26.39
N GLY A 311 53.08 -17.94 -27.20
CA GLY A 311 52.59 -18.71 -28.36
C GLY A 311 51.08 -19.01 -28.40
N GLY A 312 50.27 -18.62 -29.39
CA GLY A 312 50.50 -17.73 -30.54
C GLY A 312 50.03 -18.31 -31.88
N SER A 313 48.89 -17.83 -32.41
CA SER A 313 48.52 -17.90 -33.84
C SER A 313 47.35 -16.94 -34.12
N GLU A 314 47.35 -16.29 -35.29
CA GLU A 314 46.26 -15.43 -35.77
C GLU A 314 45.12 -16.24 -36.40
N ASN A 315 43.93 -15.63 -36.56
CA ASN A 315 43.37 -15.33 -37.89
C ASN A 315 42.04 -14.55 -37.86
N SER A 316 41.84 -13.70 -38.88
CA SER A 316 40.64 -12.92 -39.24
C SER A 316 40.91 -12.27 -40.63
N PRO A 317 39.93 -11.70 -41.36
CA PRO A 317 38.46 -11.73 -41.20
C PRO A 317 37.76 -12.32 -42.47
N ALA A 318 36.43 -12.21 -42.55
CA ALA A 318 35.70 -12.24 -43.83
C ALA A 318 34.35 -11.50 -43.71
N ASP A 319 34.14 -10.44 -44.50
CA ASP A 319 32.85 -9.77 -44.68
C ASP A 319 31.96 -10.54 -45.66
N TYR A 320 30.64 -10.47 -45.46
CA TYR A 320 29.65 -10.66 -46.53
C TYR A 320 28.43 -9.77 -46.29
N ASP A 321 28.41 -8.61 -46.97
CA ASP A 321 27.18 -7.92 -47.32
C ASP A 321 26.33 -8.76 -48.28
N ILE A 322 24.99 -8.64 -48.18
CA ILE A 322 24.06 -8.54 -49.33
C ILE A 322 22.65 -8.23 -48.81
N ASN A 323 22.05 -7.20 -49.39
CA ASN A 323 20.62 -6.95 -49.46
C ASN A 323 20.29 -6.89 -50.97
N PRO A 324 19.12 -7.33 -51.47
CA PRO A 324 18.00 -6.38 -51.48
C PRO A 324 16.56 -6.95 -51.53
N THR A 325 15.60 -6.12 -51.15
CA THR A 325 14.18 -6.10 -51.61
C THR A 325 14.07 -5.48 -53.03
N PRO A 326 12.98 -5.60 -53.83
CA PRO A 326 11.58 -5.44 -53.39
C PRO A 326 10.48 -6.15 -54.24
N GLU A 327 9.22 -5.68 -54.07
CA GLU A 327 8.10 -5.70 -55.03
C GLU A 327 7.36 -7.04 -55.34
N SER A 328 6.08 -7.05 -55.74
CA SER A 328 5.01 -6.01 -55.74
C SER A 328 3.61 -6.62 -55.92
N SER A 329 2.55 -5.80 -55.67
CA SER A 329 1.13 -5.99 -56.08
C SER A 329 0.39 -7.22 -55.50
N GLY A 330 -0.93 -7.27 -55.33
CA GLY A 330 -2.09 -6.48 -55.81
C GLY A 330 -3.19 -7.49 -56.19
N SER A 331 -4.51 -7.25 -56.17
CA SER A 331 -5.42 -6.13 -55.86
C SER A 331 -6.74 -6.76 -55.31
N GLY A 332 -7.84 -6.11 -54.94
CA GLY A 332 -8.19 -4.69 -54.82
C GLY A 332 -9.68 -4.51 -54.43
N ASN A 333 -10.03 -3.29 -54.01
CA ASN A 333 -11.19 -2.50 -54.48
C ASN A 333 -12.62 -3.09 -54.50
N LEU A 334 -13.51 -2.62 -53.58
CA LEU A 334 -14.46 -1.51 -53.84
C LEU A 334 -15.45 -1.22 -52.69
N ASP A 335 -15.63 0.07 -52.43
CA ASP A 335 -16.77 0.85 -51.89
C ASP A 335 -17.96 0.15 -51.18
N LYS A 336 -18.33 0.67 -49.99
CA LYS A 336 -19.40 1.69 -49.87
C LYS A 336 -19.57 2.29 -48.46
N GLN A 337 -19.79 3.61 -48.44
CA GLN A 337 -20.41 4.40 -47.37
C GLN A 337 -21.68 5.05 -47.96
N PRO A 338 -22.55 5.70 -47.16
CA PRO A 338 -22.75 5.59 -45.70
C PRO A 338 -24.21 5.19 -45.38
N LEU A 339 -24.60 5.20 -44.10
CA LEU A 339 -25.87 5.84 -43.72
C LEU A 339 -25.86 6.24 -42.22
N ASP A 340 -26.63 7.27 -41.92
CA ASP A 340 -26.84 7.84 -40.58
C ASP A 340 -28.14 7.29 -39.96
N ASN A 341 -28.23 7.31 -38.63
CA ASN A 341 -29.48 7.18 -37.88
C ASN A 341 -29.22 7.48 -36.40
N SER A 342 -29.53 8.71 -35.97
CA SER A 342 -29.69 9.03 -34.55
C SER A 342 -31.11 8.70 -34.10
N GLU A 343 -31.28 7.91 -33.04
CA GLU A 343 -32.51 7.91 -32.25
C GLU A 343 -32.29 8.57 -30.88
N CYS A 344 -33.23 9.42 -30.51
CA CYS A 344 -33.19 10.21 -29.30
C CYS A 344 -34.08 9.57 -28.23
N CYS A 345 -33.51 9.23 -27.07
CA CYS A 345 -34.26 8.81 -25.90
C CYS A 345 -34.11 9.84 -24.78
N HIS A 346 -34.92 10.90 -24.84
CA HIS A 346 -35.27 11.67 -23.64
C HIS A 346 -35.96 10.73 -22.63
N LEU A 347 -35.51 10.75 -21.38
CA LEU A 347 -36.21 10.16 -20.25
C LEU A 347 -36.32 11.22 -19.16
N ASP A 348 -37.45 11.93 -19.17
CA ASP A 348 -37.80 12.86 -18.10
C ASP A 348 -38.10 12.08 -16.81
N HIS A 349 -37.67 12.62 -15.68
CA HIS A 349 -38.07 12.12 -14.37
C HIS A 349 -38.49 13.28 -13.47
N GLU A 350 -39.80 13.47 -13.36
CA GLU A 350 -40.40 14.37 -12.39
C GLU A 350 -40.13 13.85 -10.97
N HIS A 351 -39.36 14.60 -10.19
CA HIS A 351 -39.37 14.45 -8.74
C HIS A 351 -40.19 15.57 -8.11
N ALA A 352 -41.44 15.23 -7.76
CA ALA A 352 -42.40 16.15 -7.15
C ALA A 352 -41.88 16.70 -5.81
N LEU A 353 -41.71 18.03 -5.75
CA LEU A 353 -41.37 18.76 -4.53
C LEU A 353 -42.55 18.75 -3.55
N TYR A 354 -42.50 17.86 -2.55
CA TYR A 354 -43.40 17.92 -1.40
C TYR A 354 -43.08 19.13 -0.52
N ALA A 355 -43.78 20.23 -0.76
CA ALA A 355 -43.77 21.39 0.12
C ALA A 355 -44.51 21.08 1.43
N LEU A 356 -43.91 21.45 2.57
CA LEU A 356 -44.60 21.53 3.87
C LEU A 356 -44.74 23.01 4.27
N PRO A 357 -45.92 23.42 4.79
CA PRO A 357 -46.18 24.82 5.13
C PRO A 357 -45.39 25.26 6.37
N GLY A 358 -44.90 26.50 6.35
CA GLY A 358 -44.08 27.03 7.43
C GLY A 358 -44.89 27.70 8.56
N GLY A 359 -44.26 27.77 9.74
CA GLY A 359 -44.50 28.84 10.70
C GLY A 359 -45.09 28.43 12.06
N PHE A 360 -44.23 28.37 13.07
CA PHE A 360 -44.55 28.92 14.39
C PHE A 360 -43.30 29.52 15.05
N LYS A 361 -43.41 30.76 15.54
CA LYS A 361 -42.36 31.41 16.34
C LYS A 361 -42.58 31.06 17.82
N GLY A 362 -41.62 30.38 18.44
CA GLY A 362 -41.60 30.13 19.88
C GLY A 362 -40.18 30.18 20.43
N ARG A 363 -39.86 31.21 21.23
CA ARG A 363 -38.52 31.40 21.80
C ARG A 363 -38.50 30.81 23.21
N THR A 364 -37.88 29.64 23.39
CA THR A 364 -37.60 29.04 24.70
C THR A 364 -36.13 28.68 24.81
N ASN A 365 -35.41 29.33 25.73
CA ASN A 365 -34.00 29.05 25.96
C ASN A 365 -33.86 27.81 26.87
N ILE A 366 -33.55 26.66 26.27
CA ILE A 366 -33.16 25.46 27.01
C ILE A 366 -31.63 25.51 27.25
N PRO A 367 -31.13 25.24 28.46
CA PRO A 367 -29.68 25.20 28.72
C PRO A 367 -29.00 24.09 27.89
N GLY A 368 -28.06 24.47 27.02
CA GLY A 368 -27.39 23.56 26.08
C GLY A 368 -26.64 22.40 26.74
N THR A 369 -26.24 22.55 28.01
CA THR A 369 -25.65 21.48 28.83
C THR A 369 -26.59 20.28 29.00
N SER A 370 -27.88 20.52 29.20
CA SER A 370 -28.88 19.45 29.39
C SER A 370 -29.14 18.70 28.07
N VAL A 371 -29.20 19.44 26.95
CA VAL A 371 -29.36 18.85 25.62
C VAL A 371 -28.16 18.00 25.23
N HIS A 372 -26.92 18.48 25.46
CA HIS A 372 -25.71 17.67 25.25
C HIS A 372 -25.69 16.40 26.10
N PHE A 373 -26.07 16.48 27.38
CA PHE A 373 -26.07 15.32 28.26
C PHE A 373 -27.11 14.27 27.83
N MET A 374 -28.33 14.71 27.46
CA MET A 374 -29.36 13.85 26.90
C MET A 374 -28.95 13.22 25.56
N CYS A 375 -28.28 13.96 24.67
CA CYS A 375 -27.70 13.41 23.44
C CYS A 375 -26.60 12.37 23.73
N HIS A 376 -25.71 12.60 24.68
CA HIS A 376 -24.70 11.60 25.06
C HIS A 376 -25.32 10.32 25.64
N ILE A 377 -26.36 10.44 26.46
CA ILE A 377 -27.11 9.29 26.98
C ILE A 377 -27.84 8.54 25.84
N ALA A 378 -28.51 9.26 24.93
CA ALA A 378 -29.17 8.66 23.78
C ALA A 378 -28.19 7.94 22.85
N ILE A 379 -27.04 8.55 22.54
CA ILE A 379 -25.96 7.95 21.75
C ILE A 379 -25.38 6.72 22.47
N PHE A 380 -25.19 6.77 23.78
CA PHE A 380 -24.69 5.64 24.56
C PHE A 380 -25.68 4.46 24.56
N HIS A 381 -26.97 4.71 24.74
CA HIS A 381 -27.99 3.65 24.63
C HIS A 381 -28.13 3.13 23.21
N LEU A 382 -28.00 3.97 22.17
CA LEU A 382 -28.01 3.54 20.78
C LEU A 382 -26.81 2.63 20.46
N LEU A 383 -25.60 3.04 20.84
CA LEU A 383 -24.38 2.25 20.69
C LEU A 383 -24.44 0.94 21.50
N HIS A 384 -25.00 0.96 22.71
CA HIS A 384 -25.20 -0.26 23.50
C HIS A 384 -26.22 -1.20 22.86
N SER A 385 -27.31 -0.66 22.31
CA SER A 385 -28.33 -1.44 21.59
C SER A 385 -27.76 -2.06 20.32
N ILE A 386 -26.99 -1.29 19.54
CA ILE A 386 -26.27 -1.78 18.36
C ILE A 386 -25.24 -2.85 18.74
N SER A 387 -24.50 -2.66 19.84
CA SER A 387 -23.54 -3.67 20.34
C SER A 387 -24.24 -4.97 20.75
N SER A 388 -25.40 -4.89 21.41
CA SER A 388 -26.17 -6.08 21.80
C SER A 388 -26.80 -6.79 20.60
N LEU A 389 -27.33 -6.04 19.62
CA LEU A 389 -27.80 -6.59 18.35
C LEU A 389 -26.67 -7.25 17.56
N TYR A 390 -25.47 -6.66 17.53
CA TYR A 390 -24.28 -7.23 16.90
C TYR A 390 -23.80 -8.52 17.60
N ILE A 391 -23.89 -8.59 18.94
CA ILE A 391 -23.61 -9.83 19.69
C ILE A 391 -24.63 -10.92 19.31
N ILE A 392 -25.93 -10.61 19.30
CA ILE A 392 -27.00 -11.55 18.92
C ILE A 392 -26.82 -12.03 17.47
N TRP A 393 -26.45 -11.13 16.55
CA TRP A 393 -26.22 -11.45 15.15
C TRP A 393 -25.03 -12.42 14.94
N ASN A 394 -23.92 -12.22 15.66
CA ASN A 394 -22.78 -13.14 15.58
C ASN A 394 -23.11 -14.52 16.17
N TYR A 395 -23.77 -14.59 17.33
CA TYR A 395 -24.22 -15.89 17.87
C TYR A 395 -25.22 -16.61 16.95
N SER A 396 -26.06 -15.86 16.22
CA SER A 396 -26.95 -16.42 15.19
C SER A 396 -26.21 -16.95 13.96
N LEU A 397 -25.05 -16.38 13.63
CA LEU A 397 -24.19 -16.83 12.53
C LEU A 397 -23.38 -18.09 12.91
N GLU A 398 -22.83 -18.15 14.12
CA GLU A 398 -22.17 -19.35 14.63
C GLU A 398 -23.13 -20.54 14.66
N PHE A 399 -24.37 -20.35 15.13
CA PHE A 399 -25.39 -21.41 15.14
C PHE A 399 -25.77 -21.92 13.73
N SER A 400 -25.59 -21.10 12.69
CA SER A 400 -25.88 -21.47 11.30
C SER A 400 -24.71 -22.17 10.57
N GLN A 401 -23.58 -22.43 11.25
CA GLN A 401 -22.44 -23.19 10.72
C GLN A 401 -22.27 -24.57 11.39
N VAL A 402 -23.20 -24.98 12.26
CA VAL A 402 -23.13 -26.21 13.08
C VAL A 402 -24.40 -27.08 12.92
N VAL A 403 -25.12 -26.92 11.79
CA VAL A 403 -26.32 -27.70 11.41
C VAL A 403 -26.19 -28.15 9.95
#